data_AF-A0A2X1P4G8-F1
#
_entry.id   AF-A0A2X1P4G8-F1
#
_cell.length_a   1.000
_cell.length_b   1.000
_cell.length_c   1.000
_cell.angle_alpha   90.00
_cell.angle_beta   90.00
_cell.angle_gamma   90.00
#
_symmetry.space_group_name_H-M   'P 1'
#
loop_
_entity.id
_entity.type
_entity.pdbx_description
1 polymer ?
#
loop_
_entity_poly.entity_id
_entity_poly.type
_entity_poly.pdbx_seq_one_letter_code
_entity_poly.pdbx_strand_id
1 'polypeptide(L)'
;MVKDIGSEPDFRPMSFSKLLYVLLGSVVMIFVCAWLMHNVEVANLVLIVLSIVVTIIFFRQAFKLDKTGRNKMFVAFVLMLEAVVFYILYAQMPTSLNFFAINNVHHEILGFSINPVSFQALNPFWVVLASPILAGIYTHLGNKGKDLSMPMKFTLGMFMCSLGFLTAAAAGMWFADAQGLTSPWFIVLVYLFQSLGELFISALGLAMIAALVPQHLMGFILGMWFLTQAAAFLLGGYVATFTAVPDNITDPLETLPVYTNVFGKIGLVTLGVAVVMLLMVPWLKRMIATPESH
;
A
#
# COMPACT_ATOMS: atom_id res chain seq x y z
N MET A 1 7.46 8.01 -39.02
CA MET A 1 6.82 9.22 -38.45
C MET A 1 7.11 9.42 -36.96
N VAL A 2 8.05 8.67 -36.33
CA VAL A 2 8.47 8.83 -34.92
C VAL A 2 10.00 8.97 -34.82
N LYS A 3 10.69 9.29 -35.93
CA LYS A 3 12.16 9.24 -36.00
C LYS A 3 12.83 10.45 -35.33
N ASP A 4 12.05 11.45 -34.92
CA ASP A 4 12.52 12.72 -34.36
C ASP A 4 11.93 13.00 -32.96
N ILE A 5 11.29 12.00 -32.34
CA ILE A 5 10.73 12.10 -30.99
C ILE A 5 11.60 11.22 -30.08
N GLY A 6 12.53 11.85 -29.37
CA GLY A 6 13.46 11.15 -28.46
C GLY A 6 14.42 12.11 -27.76
N SER A 7 14.96 11.66 -26.64
CA SER A 7 16.07 12.29 -25.94
C SER A 7 17.40 11.99 -26.66
N GLU A 8 18.46 12.79 -26.48
CA GLU A 8 19.78 12.54 -27.12
C GLU A 8 20.30 11.08 -27.04
N PRO A 9 20.07 10.31 -25.96
CA PRO A 9 20.40 8.89 -25.90
C PRO A 9 19.69 8.00 -26.92
N ASP A 10 18.47 8.35 -27.32
CA ASP A 10 17.60 7.50 -28.17
C ASP A 10 18.10 7.42 -29.61
N PHE A 11 18.92 8.38 -30.05
CA PHE A 11 19.50 8.44 -31.38
C PHE A 11 20.90 7.83 -31.48
N ARG A 12 21.49 7.40 -30.36
CA ARG A 12 22.81 6.75 -30.35
C ARG A 12 22.67 5.26 -30.66
N PRO A 13 23.57 4.67 -31.46
CA PRO A 13 23.53 3.23 -31.73
C PRO A 13 23.67 2.45 -30.41
N MET A 14 22.79 1.47 -30.20
CA MET A 14 22.86 0.61 -29.02
C MET A 14 24.24 -0.05 -28.92
N SER A 15 24.91 0.16 -27.79
CA SER A 15 26.15 -0.54 -27.49
C SER A 15 25.82 -2.00 -27.18
N PHE A 16 26.17 -2.90 -28.10
CA PHE A 16 26.00 -4.35 -27.91
C PHE A 16 26.67 -4.87 -26.63
N SER A 17 27.82 -4.31 -26.23
CA SER A 17 28.49 -4.66 -24.98
C SER A 17 27.66 -4.25 -23.75
N LYS A 18 27.08 -3.04 -23.73
CA LYS A 18 26.21 -2.60 -22.62
C LYS A 18 24.93 -3.43 -22.57
N LEU A 19 24.35 -3.74 -23.72
CA LEU A 19 23.19 -4.63 -23.82
C LEU A 19 23.52 -6.01 -23.25
N LEU A 20 24.67 -6.58 -23.61
CA LEU A 20 25.12 -7.88 -23.10
C LEU A 20 25.31 -7.85 -21.58
N TYR A 21 25.91 -6.79 -21.02
CA TYR A 21 26.04 -6.63 -19.56
C TYR A 21 24.68 -6.55 -18.85
N VAL A 22 23.71 -5.82 -19.42
CA VAL A 22 22.35 -5.72 -18.87
C VAL A 22 21.64 -7.08 -18.93
N LEU A 23 21.75 -7.81 -20.05
CA LEU A 23 21.15 -9.13 -20.20
C LEU A 23 21.77 -10.14 -19.22
N LEU A 24 23.10 -10.21 -19.16
CA LEU A 24 23.80 -11.07 -18.20
C LEU A 24 23.44 -10.71 -16.75
N GLY A 25 23.46 -9.42 -16.42
CA GLY A 25 23.06 -8.93 -15.11
C GLY A 25 21.61 -9.30 -14.76
N SER A 26 20.69 -9.21 -15.72
CA SER A 26 19.28 -9.59 -15.54
C SER A 26 19.14 -11.09 -15.27
N VAL A 27 19.85 -11.94 -16.03
CA VAL A 27 19.86 -13.39 -15.83
C VAL A 27 20.42 -13.73 -14.45
N VAL A 28 21.54 -13.14 -14.05
CA VAL A 28 22.12 -13.33 -12.71
C VAL A 28 21.13 -12.90 -11.63
N MET A 29 20.47 -11.74 -11.79
CA MET A 29 19.48 -11.26 -10.83
C MET A 29 18.27 -12.19 -10.72
N ILE A 30 17.81 -12.82 -11.81
CA ILE A 30 16.75 -13.83 -11.76
C ILE A 30 17.17 -15.00 -10.88
N PHE A 31 18.39 -15.52 -11.04
CA PHE A 31 18.89 -16.61 -10.20
C PHE A 31 19.04 -16.20 -8.73
N VAL A 32 19.53 -14.98 -8.46
CA VAL A 32 19.63 -14.44 -7.10
C VAL A 32 18.24 -14.31 -6.46
N CYS A 33 17.27 -13.75 -7.18
CA CYS A 33 15.88 -13.62 -6.69
C CYS A 33 15.24 -15.00 -6.46
N ALA A 34 15.43 -15.96 -7.36
CA ALA A 34 14.94 -17.32 -7.19
C ALA A 34 15.54 -17.99 -5.95
N TRP A 35 16.85 -17.82 -5.73
CA TRP A 35 17.53 -18.33 -4.54
C TRP A 35 17.03 -17.65 -3.25
N LEU A 36 16.81 -16.34 -3.27
CA LEU A 36 16.25 -15.60 -2.13
C LEU A 36 14.82 -16.05 -1.78
N MET A 37 13.99 -16.37 -2.77
CA MET A 37 12.64 -16.90 -2.53
C MET A 37 12.65 -18.25 -1.82
N HIS A 38 13.65 -19.10 -2.09
CA HIS A 38 13.85 -20.35 -1.35
C HIS A 38 14.41 -20.14 0.06
N ASN A 39 15.13 -19.03 0.30
CA ASN A 39 15.80 -18.71 1.56
C ASN A 39 15.17 -17.46 2.20
N VAL A 40 13.89 -17.57 2.58
CA VAL A 40 13.10 -16.45 3.13
C VAL A 40 13.78 -15.78 4.33
N GLU A 41 14.46 -16.54 5.18
CA GLU A 41 15.22 -16.00 6.33
C GLU A 41 16.33 -15.04 5.88
N VAL A 42 17.06 -15.40 4.83
CA VAL A 42 18.12 -14.56 4.26
C VAL A 42 17.52 -13.30 3.63
N ALA A 43 16.41 -13.44 2.90
CA ALA A 43 15.72 -12.29 2.31
C ALA A 43 15.24 -11.29 3.38
N ASN A 44 14.65 -11.79 4.46
CA ASN A 44 14.23 -10.98 5.60
C ASN A 44 15.42 -10.27 6.26
N LEU A 45 16.52 -10.99 6.50
CA LEU A 45 17.71 -10.41 7.11
C LEU A 45 18.32 -9.32 6.23
N VAL A 46 18.45 -9.55 4.92
CA VAL A 46 18.96 -8.56 3.97
C VAL A 46 18.09 -7.31 3.97
N LEU A 47 16.77 -7.46 3.95
CA LEU A 47 15.85 -6.32 3.97
C LEU A 47 15.89 -5.54 5.28
N ILE A 48 16.01 -6.21 6.43
CA ILE A 48 16.18 -5.55 7.74
C ILE A 48 17.48 -4.74 7.75
N VAL A 49 18.59 -5.35 7.34
CA VAL A 49 19.91 -4.67 7.30
C VAL A 49 19.87 -3.47 6.37
N LEU A 50 19.35 -3.62 5.15
CA LEU A 50 19.21 -2.52 4.20
C LEU A 50 18.30 -1.40 4.74
N SER A 51 17.18 -1.75 5.38
CA SER A 51 16.25 -0.77 5.98
C SER A 51 16.90 0.03 7.10
N ILE A 52 17.71 -0.62 7.94
CA ILE A 52 18.49 0.05 9.00
C ILE A 52 19.51 0.99 8.37
N VAL A 53 20.29 0.52 7.41
CA VAL A 53 21.32 1.33 6.74
C VAL A 53 20.72 2.54 6.04
N VAL A 54 19.65 2.34 5.25
CA VAL A 54 18.97 3.43 4.53
C VAL A 54 18.35 4.42 5.50
N THR A 55 17.73 3.97 6.58
CA THR A 55 17.19 4.86 7.63
C THR A 55 18.29 5.68 8.30
N ILE A 56 19.44 5.08 8.63
CA ILE A 56 20.60 5.82 9.19
C ILE A 56 21.09 6.87 8.20
N ILE A 57 21.25 6.52 6.93
CA ILE A 57 21.68 7.46 5.88
C ILE A 57 20.64 8.58 5.73
N PHE A 58 19.36 8.26 5.75
CA PHE A 58 18.27 9.24 5.66
C PHE A 58 18.36 10.27 6.78
N PHE A 59 18.43 9.84 8.04
CA PHE A 59 18.54 10.76 9.17
C PHE A 59 19.84 11.55 9.14
N ARG A 60 20.96 10.91 8.74
CA ARG A 60 22.23 11.62 8.56
C ARG A 60 22.13 12.76 7.54
N GLN A 61 21.38 12.57 6.45
CA GLN A 61 21.15 13.62 5.46
C GLN A 61 20.15 14.66 5.98
N ALA A 62 19.10 14.24 6.69
CA ALA A 62 18.12 15.14 7.30
C ALA A 62 18.75 16.11 8.32
N PHE A 63 19.69 15.64 9.15
CA PHE A 63 20.37 16.47 10.15
C PHE A 63 21.41 17.42 9.56
N LYS A 64 21.84 17.23 8.31
CA LYS A 64 22.71 18.18 7.60
C LYS A 64 21.94 19.37 7.01
N LEU A 65 20.62 19.25 6.87
CA LEU A 65 19.79 20.32 6.36
C LEU A 65 19.50 21.37 7.45
N ASP A 66 19.06 22.54 6.98
CA ASP A 66 18.49 23.59 7.80
C ASP A 66 17.22 23.13 8.52
N LYS A 67 16.69 23.97 9.42
CA LYS A 67 15.49 23.63 10.21
C LYS A 67 14.29 23.28 9.33
N THR A 68 14.13 23.96 8.20
CA THR A 68 12.97 23.77 7.31
C THR A 68 13.13 22.52 6.46
N GLY A 69 14.31 22.29 5.86
CA GLY A 69 14.60 21.05 5.15
C GLY A 69 14.50 19.81 6.05
N ARG A 70 15.04 19.89 7.27
CA ARG A 70 14.95 18.81 8.27
C ARG A 70 13.51 18.49 8.66
N ASN A 71 12.67 19.51 8.89
CA ASN A 71 11.26 19.32 9.22
C ASN A 71 10.50 18.63 8.09
N LYS A 72 10.72 19.04 6.84
CA LYS A 72 10.10 18.41 5.66
C LYS A 72 10.55 16.94 5.50
N MET A 73 11.83 16.64 5.72
CA MET A 73 12.31 15.26 5.73
C MET A 73 11.70 14.44 6.86
N PHE A 74 11.53 14.99 8.07
CA PHE A 74 10.86 14.28 9.15
C PHE A 74 9.40 13.94 8.80
N VAL A 75 8.67 14.90 8.21
CA VAL A 75 7.31 14.67 7.71
C VAL A 75 7.31 13.56 6.65
N ALA A 76 8.22 13.62 5.68
CA ALA A 76 8.36 12.57 4.66
C ALA A 76 8.59 11.18 5.29
N PHE A 77 9.41 11.08 6.34
CA PHE A 77 9.64 9.83 7.06
C PHE A 77 8.39 9.31 7.77
N VAL A 78 7.64 10.18 8.45
CA VAL A 78 6.35 9.80 9.07
C VAL A 78 5.37 9.28 8.02
N LEU A 79 5.24 9.98 6.88
CA LEU A 79 4.38 9.54 5.78
C LEU A 79 4.84 8.20 5.18
N MET A 80 6.15 7.93 5.13
CA MET A 80 6.67 6.63 4.72
C MET A 80 6.29 5.51 5.71
N LEU A 81 6.34 5.77 7.01
CA LEU A 81 5.87 4.81 8.03
C LEU A 81 4.36 4.54 7.90
N GLU A 82 3.57 5.58 7.65
CA GLU A 82 2.13 5.43 7.36
C GLU A 82 1.91 4.58 6.10
N ALA A 83 2.74 4.76 5.07
CA ALA A 83 2.70 3.92 3.88
C ALA A 83 3.05 2.46 4.16
N VAL A 84 4.00 2.15 5.07
CA VAL A 84 4.28 0.76 5.50
C VAL A 84 2.99 0.11 5.99
N VAL A 85 2.27 0.76 6.91
CA VAL A 85 1.03 0.22 7.46
C VAL A 85 0.00 0.00 6.36
N PHE A 86 -0.16 0.97 5.45
CA PHE A 86 -1.07 0.84 4.31
C PHE A 86 -0.71 -0.37 3.43
N TYR A 87 0.56 -0.57 3.08
CA TYR A 87 0.97 -1.67 2.22
C TYR A 87 0.86 -3.05 2.91
N ILE A 88 1.01 -3.13 4.23
CA ILE A 88 0.71 -4.35 5.01
C ILE A 88 -0.76 -4.74 4.83
N LEU A 89 -1.66 -3.75 4.89
CA LEU A 89 -3.10 -3.94 4.70
C LEU A 89 -3.43 -4.28 3.23
N TYR A 90 -2.77 -3.61 2.29
CA TYR A 90 -2.92 -3.84 0.86
C TYR A 90 -2.53 -5.27 0.47
N ALA A 91 -1.45 -5.79 1.07
CA ALA A 91 -0.97 -7.16 0.86
C ALA A 91 -1.98 -8.25 1.26
N GLN A 92 -3.01 -7.91 2.05
CA GLN A 92 -4.07 -8.85 2.44
C GLN A 92 -5.07 -9.13 1.31
N MET A 93 -5.16 -8.26 0.30
CA MET A 93 -6.09 -8.45 -0.83
C MET A 93 -5.84 -9.75 -1.61
N PRO A 94 -4.63 -10.02 -2.11
CA PRO A 94 -4.35 -11.28 -2.84
C PRO A 94 -4.21 -12.51 -1.91
N THR A 95 -4.12 -12.31 -0.59
CA THR A 95 -3.92 -13.37 0.39
C THR A 95 -5.19 -13.58 1.22
N SER A 96 -5.25 -13.02 2.42
CA SER A 96 -6.30 -13.24 3.42
C SER A 96 -7.72 -12.97 2.89
N LEU A 97 -7.94 -11.85 2.21
CA LEU A 97 -9.24 -11.50 1.64
C LEU A 97 -9.62 -12.39 0.46
N ASN A 98 -8.64 -12.84 -0.33
CA ASN A 98 -8.87 -13.78 -1.42
C ASN A 98 -9.29 -15.15 -0.89
N PHE A 99 -8.58 -15.70 0.11
CA PHE A 99 -8.96 -16.97 0.72
C PHE A 99 -10.28 -16.89 1.47
N PHE A 100 -10.59 -15.77 2.11
CA PHE A 100 -11.92 -15.53 2.69
C PHE A 100 -13.01 -15.52 1.61
N ALA A 101 -12.76 -14.89 0.45
CA ALA A 101 -13.71 -14.90 -0.67
C ALA A 101 -13.91 -16.30 -1.27
N ILE A 102 -12.87 -17.14 -1.25
CA ILE A 102 -12.97 -18.54 -1.69
C ILE A 102 -13.77 -19.38 -0.68
N ASN A 103 -13.49 -19.25 0.61
CA ASN A 103 -13.98 -20.19 1.62
C ASN A 103 -15.29 -19.78 2.32
N ASN A 104 -15.60 -18.48 2.39
CA ASN A 104 -16.63 -17.95 3.29
C ASN A 104 -17.56 -16.90 2.64
N VAL A 105 -17.62 -16.87 1.31
CA VAL A 105 -18.47 -15.96 0.55
C VAL A 105 -19.23 -16.75 -0.50
N HIS A 106 -20.51 -16.41 -0.71
CA HIS A 106 -21.29 -16.99 -1.80
C HIS A 106 -20.71 -16.59 -3.16
N HIS A 107 -20.52 -17.58 -4.04
CA HIS A 107 -19.93 -17.39 -5.37
C HIS A 107 -20.96 -17.02 -6.44
N GLU A 108 -22.14 -16.56 -6.03
CA GLU A 108 -23.20 -16.11 -6.94
C GLU A 108 -23.50 -14.64 -6.73
N ILE A 109 -23.35 -13.83 -7.78
CA ILE A 109 -23.78 -12.44 -7.79
C ILE A 109 -24.88 -12.29 -8.84
N LEU A 110 -26.05 -11.79 -8.44
CA LEU A 110 -27.20 -11.57 -9.33
C LEU A 110 -27.63 -12.83 -10.11
N GLY A 111 -27.40 -14.04 -9.55
CA GLY A 111 -27.72 -15.31 -10.17
C GLY A 111 -26.66 -15.86 -11.14
N PHE A 112 -25.51 -15.20 -11.26
CA PHE A 112 -24.37 -15.69 -12.05
C PHE A 112 -23.28 -16.26 -11.14
N SER A 113 -22.82 -17.46 -11.44
CA SER A 113 -21.65 -18.07 -10.79
C SER A 113 -20.38 -17.30 -11.18
N ILE A 114 -19.63 -16.86 -10.18
CA ILE A 114 -18.39 -16.11 -10.33
C ILE A 114 -17.26 -16.90 -9.70
N ASN A 115 -16.11 -16.94 -10.39
CA ASN A 115 -14.90 -17.46 -9.76
C ASN A 115 -14.48 -16.54 -8.61
N PRO A 116 -14.34 -17.03 -7.37
CA PRO A 116 -14.02 -16.18 -6.22
C PRO A 116 -12.68 -15.42 -6.39
N VAL A 117 -11.72 -15.95 -7.15
CA VAL A 117 -10.46 -15.25 -7.44
C VAL A 117 -10.72 -13.95 -8.22
N SER A 118 -11.78 -13.91 -9.03
CA SER A 118 -12.17 -12.72 -9.80
C SER A 118 -12.64 -11.56 -8.91
N PHE A 119 -12.96 -11.77 -7.63
CA PHE A 119 -13.25 -10.67 -6.71
C PHE A 119 -12.07 -9.69 -6.56
N GLN A 120 -10.83 -10.13 -6.79
CA GLN A 120 -9.66 -9.24 -6.78
C GLN A 120 -9.74 -8.16 -7.87
N ALA A 121 -10.45 -8.41 -8.98
CA ALA A 121 -10.67 -7.42 -10.04
C ALA A 121 -11.56 -6.24 -9.60
N LEU A 122 -12.25 -6.35 -8.46
CA LEU A 122 -13.01 -5.25 -7.89
C LEU A 122 -12.12 -4.07 -7.48
N ASN A 123 -10.87 -4.33 -7.04
CA ASN A 123 -9.94 -3.26 -6.70
C ASN A 123 -9.65 -2.34 -7.91
N PRO A 124 -9.10 -2.82 -9.04
CA PRO A 124 -8.87 -1.97 -10.20
C PRO A 124 -10.17 -1.39 -10.78
N PHE A 125 -11.29 -2.11 -10.72
CA PHE A 125 -12.60 -1.58 -11.10
C PHE A 125 -12.98 -0.33 -10.30
N TRP A 126 -12.91 -0.40 -8.97
CA TRP A 126 -13.24 0.72 -8.10
C TRP A 126 -12.24 1.87 -8.22
N VAL A 127 -10.95 1.60 -8.40
CA VAL A 127 -9.94 2.63 -8.65
C VAL A 127 -10.26 3.42 -9.93
N VAL A 128 -10.59 2.73 -11.02
CA VAL A 128 -10.96 3.38 -12.30
C VAL A 128 -12.24 4.20 -12.16
N LEU A 129 -13.24 3.69 -11.46
CA LEU A 129 -14.52 4.37 -11.28
C LEU A 129 -14.43 5.57 -10.31
N ALA A 130 -13.73 5.41 -9.20
CA ALA A 130 -13.65 6.41 -8.14
C ALA A 130 -12.61 7.50 -8.41
N SER A 131 -11.59 7.24 -9.24
CA SER A 131 -10.54 8.21 -9.57
C SER A 131 -11.10 9.52 -10.20
N PRO A 132 -11.95 9.49 -11.26
CA PRO A 132 -12.56 10.71 -11.80
C PRO A 132 -13.44 11.46 -10.80
N ILE A 133 -14.18 10.72 -9.97
CA ILE A 133 -15.05 11.29 -8.93
C ILE A 133 -14.19 12.05 -7.91
N LEU A 134 -13.11 11.42 -7.45
CA LEU A 134 -12.21 12.02 -6.47
C LEU A 134 -11.45 13.21 -7.05
N ALA A 135 -11.03 13.15 -8.32
CA ALA A 135 -10.44 14.28 -9.03
C ALA A 135 -11.40 15.48 -9.12
N GLY A 136 -12.69 15.24 -9.38
CA GLY A 136 -13.72 16.27 -9.37
C GLY A 136 -13.92 16.91 -7.99
N ILE A 137 -13.94 16.09 -6.93
CA ILE A 137 -14.03 16.55 -5.54
C ILE A 137 -12.83 17.44 -5.19
N TYR A 138 -11.61 17.02 -5.53
CA TYR A 138 -10.41 17.81 -5.27
C TYR A 138 -10.38 19.11 -6.04
N THR A 139 -10.76 19.10 -7.32
CA THR A 139 -10.81 20.33 -8.13
C THR A 139 -11.81 21.33 -7.53
N HIS A 140 -12.98 20.86 -7.09
CA HIS A 140 -13.99 21.70 -6.45
C HIS A 140 -13.54 22.24 -5.08
N LEU A 141 -12.86 21.43 -4.27
CA LEU A 141 -12.32 21.85 -2.98
C LEU A 141 -11.17 22.86 -3.15
N GLY A 142 -10.28 22.63 -4.12
CA GLY A 142 -9.19 23.54 -4.47
C GLY A 142 -9.69 24.89 -4.97
N ASN A 143 -10.71 24.90 -5.83
CA ASN A 143 -11.37 26.14 -6.28
C ASN A 143 -12.01 26.95 -5.13
N LYS A 144 -12.32 26.30 -4.00
CA LYS A 144 -12.85 26.93 -2.78
C LYS A 144 -11.78 27.26 -1.74
N GLY A 145 -10.49 27.03 -2.05
CA GLY A 145 -9.38 27.21 -1.12
C GLY A 145 -9.41 26.26 0.09
N LYS A 146 -10.16 25.14 0.00
CA LYS A 146 -10.32 24.14 1.07
C LYS A 146 -9.58 22.85 0.73
N ASP A 147 -8.34 22.98 0.26
CA ASP A 147 -7.53 21.82 -0.09
C ASP A 147 -7.25 20.93 1.12
N LEU A 148 -7.50 19.63 0.93
CA LEU A 148 -7.13 18.62 1.90
C LEU A 148 -5.61 18.51 1.92
N SER A 149 -5.01 18.81 3.05
CA SER A 149 -3.57 18.63 3.25
C SER A 149 -3.17 17.17 3.09
N MET A 150 -1.93 16.96 2.65
CA MET A 150 -1.31 15.64 2.49
C MET A 150 -1.48 14.70 3.70
N PRO A 151 -1.17 15.08 4.97
CA PRO A 151 -1.41 14.21 6.12
C PRO A 151 -2.89 13.82 6.30
N MET A 152 -3.82 14.74 6.04
CA MET A 152 -5.26 14.46 6.14
C MET A 152 -5.71 13.44 5.08
N LYS A 153 -5.16 13.50 3.86
CA LYS A 153 -5.45 12.51 2.81
C LYS A 153 -5.01 11.12 3.26
N PHE A 154 -3.79 11.01 3.80
CA PHE A 154 -3.28 9.74 4.33
C PHE A 154 -4.15 9.20 5.47
N THR A 155 -4.56 10.07 6.40
CA THR A 155 -5.49 9.71 7.50
C THR A 155 -6.82 9.19 6.97
N LEU A 156 -7.43 9.86 5.99
CA LEU A 156 -8.68 9.41 5.37
C LEU A 156 -8.49 8.07 4.68
N GLY A 157 -7.37 7.86 4.00
CA GLY A 157 -7.06 6.58 3.36
C GLY A 157 -6.96 5.45 4.38
N MET A 158 -6.25 5.67 5.49
CA MET A 158 -6.11 4.67 6.57
C MET A 158 -7.46 4.37 7.24
N PHE A 159 -8.30 5.39 7.43
CA PHE A 159 -9.65 5.23 7.96
C PHE A 159 -10.54 4.39 7.02
N MET A 160 -10.47 4.61 5.71
CA MET A 160 -11.18 3.78 4.73
C MET A 160 -10.68 2.32 4.78
N CYS A 161 -9.37 2.10 4.87
CA CYS A 161 -8.82 0.76 5.03
C CYS A 161 -9.35 0.04 6.27
N SER A 162 -9.42 0.76 7.41
CA SER A 162 -10.02 0.24 8.65
C SER A 162 -11.49 -0.14 8.46
N LEU A 163 -12.29 0.74 7.83
CA LEU A 163 -13.69 0.44 7.52
C LEU A 163 -13.85 -0.80 6.64
N GLY A 164 -12.95 -1.01 5.67
CA GLY A 164 -12.96 -2.22 4.85
C GLY A 164 -12.77 -3.49 5.68
N PHE A 165 -11.75 -3.55 6.55
CA PHE A 165 -11.53 -4.73 7.39
C PHE A 165 -12.61 -4.94 8.45
N LEU A 166 -13.13 -3.86 9.04
CA LEU A 166 -14.27 -3.95 9.97
C LEU A 166 -15.54 -4.42 9.27
N THR A 167 -15.74 -4.03 8.01
CA THR A 167 -16.84 -4.51 7.17
C THR A 167 -16.70 -6.01 6.88
N ALA A 168 -15.50 -6.47 6.55
CA ALA A 168 -15.23 -7.90 6.36
C ALA A 168 -15.48 -8.71 7.64
N ALA A 169 -15.06 -8.18 8.79
CA ALA A 169 -15.31 -8.78 10.09
C ALA A 169 -16.81 -8.84 10.43
N ALA A 170 -17.53 -7.71 10.25
CA ALA A 170 -18.96 -7.61 10.49
C ALA A 170 -19.78 -8.56 9.59
N ALA A 171 -19.39 -8.67 8.32
CA ALA A 171 -20.02 -9.58 7.36
C ALA A 171 -20.05 -11.02 7.89
N GLY A 172 -18.91 -11.51 8.39
CA GLY A 172 -18.85 -12.87 8.92
C GLY A 172 -19.44 -13.03 10.33
N MET A 173 -19.34 -12.03 11.20
CA MET A 173 -19.87 -12.16 12.58
C MET A 173 -21.39 -12.04 12.67
N TRP A 174 -22.00 -11.20 11.83
CA TRP A 174 -23.43 -10.84 11.99
C TRP A 174 -24.29 -11.16 10.78
N PHE A 175 -23.69 -11.41 9.60
CA PHE A 175 -24.43 -11.59 8.34
C PHE A 175 -24.07 -12.89 7.62
N ALA A 176 -23.34 -13.80 8.25
CA ALA A 176 -23.14 -15.15 7.75
C ALA A 176 -24.41 -15.99 7.94
N ASP A 177 -24.68 -16.87 6.98
CA ASP A 177 -25.78 -17.83 7.05
C ASP A 177 -25.43 -19.04 7.94
N ALA A 178 -26.36 -20.00 8.01
CA ALA A 178 -26.20 -21.23 8.78
C ALA A 178 -25.07 -22.14 8.25
N GLN A 179 -24.56 -21.86 7.05
CA GLN A 179 -23.48 -22.56 6.38
C GLN A 179 -22.13 -21.84 6.55
N GLY A 180 -22.09 -20.70 7.25
CA GLY A 180 -20.87 -19.93 7.46
C GLY A 180 -20.44 -19.11 6.23
N LEU A 181 -21.37 -18.85 5.31
CA LEU A 181 -21.13 -18.09 4.09
C LEU A 181 -21.74 -16.69 4.18
N THR A 182 -21.02 -15.71 3.66
CA THR A 182 -21.43 -14.30 3.65
C THR A 182 -21.84 -13.84 2.25
N SER A 183 -22.67 -12.80 2.20
CA SER A 183 -23.09 -12.22 0.92
C SER A 183 -21.91 -11.57 0.17
N PRO A 184 -21.78 -11.77 -1.15
CA PRO A 184 -20.68 -11.22 -1.95
C PRO A 184 -20.71 -9.69 -2.02
N TRP A 185 -21.85 -9.06 -1.74
CA TRP A 185 -21.95 -7.60 -1.65
C TRP A 185 -21.09 -7.01 -0.55
N PHE A 186 -20.80 -7.76 0.53
CA PHE A 186 -19.84 -7.31 1.53
C PHE A 186 -18.43 -7.24 0.95
N ILE A 187 -18.01 -8.23 0.15
CA ILE A 187 -16.71 -8.18 -0.54
C ILE A 187 -16.65 -6.99 -1.50
N VAL A 188 -17.72 -6.73 -2.25
CA VAL A 188 -17.83 -5.54 -3.10
C VAL A 188 -17.59 -4.25 -2.31
N LEU A 189 -18.19 -4.14 -1.12
CA LEU A 189 -18.04 -3.00 -0.22
C LEU A 189 -16.64 -2.90 0.41
N VAL A 190 -16.05 -4.05 0.80
CA VAL A 190 -14.68 -4.12 1.32
C VAL A 190 -13.69 -3.60 0.27
N TYR A 191 -13.79 -4.08 -0.97
CA TYR A 191 -12.94 -3.62 -2.06
C TYR A 191 -13.19 -2.15 -2.42
N LEU A 192 -14.41 -1.63 -2.29
CA LEU A 192 -14.68 -0.20 -2.44
C LEU A 192 -13.88 0.61 -1.42
N PHE A 193 -13.99 0.27 -0.13
CA PHE A 193 -13.25 0.99 0.91
C PHE A 193 -11.72 0.89 0.72
N GLN A 194 -11.22 -0.28 0.31
CA GLN A 194 -9.76 -0.44 0.14
C GLN A 194 -9.26 0.35 -1.06
N SER A 195 -10.05 0.42 -2.13
CA SER A 195 -9.73 1.19 -3.33
C SER A 195 -9.81 2.70 -3.08
N LEU A 196 -10.79 3.16 -2.27
CA LEU A 196 -10.81 4.54 -1.81
C LEU A 196 -9.56 4.85 -0.96
N GLY A 197 -9.20 3.95 -0.05
CA GLY A 197 -7.96 4.04 0.74
C GLY A 197 -6.72 4.17 -0.13
N GLU A 198 -6.62 3.34 -1.16
CA GLU A 198 -5.57 3.37 -2.17
C GLU A 198 -5.51 4.70 -2.91
N LEU A 199 -6.64 5.21 -3.40
CA LEU A 199 -6.68 6.51 -4.09
C LEU A 199 -6.21 7.67 -3.21
N PHE A 200 -6.47 7.62 -1.91
CA PHE A 200 -6.00 8.64 -0.97
C PHE A 200 -4.48 8.58 -0.71
N ILE A 201 -3.89 7.38 -0.70
CA ILE A 201 -2.50 7.14 -0.28
C ILE A 201 -1.55 6.90 -1.46
N SER A 202 -1.87 5.96 -2.36
CA SER A 202 -0.94 5.44 -3.39
C SER A 202 -0.80 6.38 -4.59
N ALA A 203 -1.91 6.95 -5.09
CA ALA A 203 -1.90 7.80 -6.28
C ALA A 203 -1.09 9.10 -6.08
N LEU A 204 -0.87 9.49 -4.83
CA LEU A 204 -0.18 10.72 -4.46
C LEU A 204 1.13 10.47 -3.70
N GLY A 205 1.32 9.31 -3.05
CA GLY A 205 2.36 9.08 -2.05
C GLY A 205 3.79 9.42 -2.49
N LEU A 206 4.27 8.82 -3.59
CA LEU A 206 5.64 9.05 -4.06
C LEU A 206 5.87 10.51 -4.50
N ALA A 207 4.95 11.09 -5.27
CA ALA A 207 5.07 12.46 -5.76
C ALA A 207 5.05 13.48 -4.60
N MET A 208 4.21 13.21 -3.60
CA MET A 208 4.09 14.03 -2.40
C MET A 208 5.34 13.97 -1.52
N ILE A 209 5.90 12.78 -1.31
CA ILE A 209 7.16 12.61 -0.56
C ILE A 209 8.32 13.25 -1.33
N ALA A 210 8.38 13.07 -2.65
CA ALA A 210 9.40 13.70 -3.49
C ALA A 210 9.34 15.23 -3.42
N ALA A 211 8.15 15.83 -3.28
CA ALA A 211 7.98 17.28 -3.12
C ALA A 211 8.50 17.82 -1.77
N LEU A 212 8.67 16.96 -0.76
CA LEU A 212 9.17 17.34 0.57
C LEU A 212 10.69 17.23 0.70
N VAL A 213 11.38 16.58 -0.25
CA VAL A 213 12.80 16.27 -0.13
C VAL A 213 13.62 17.04 -1.17
N PRO A 214 14.85 17.49 -0.86
CA PRO A 214 15.72 18.15 -1.82
C PRO A 214 15.95 17.34 -3.11
N GLN A 215 16.02 18.01 -4.26
CA GLN A 215 16.16 17.37 -5.57
C GLN A 215 17.36 16.41 -5.67
N HIS A 216 18.49 16.75 -5.03
CA HIS A 216 19.70 15.92 -5.04
C HIS A 216 19.55 14.58 -4.28
N LEU A 217 18.48 14.40 -3.49
CA LEU A 217 18.16 13.15 -2.78
C LEU A 217 17.01 12.37 -3.45
N MET A 218 16.47 12.83 -4.57
CA MET A 218 15.24 12.25 -5.14
C MET A 218 15.39 10.77 -5.52
N GLY A 219 16.54 10.37 -6.08
CA GLY A 219 16.83 8.96 -6.37
C GLY A 219 16.96 8.09 -5.11
N PHE A 220 17.50 8.66 -4.03
CA PHE A 220 17.61 7.97 -2.74
C PHE A 220 16.24 7.75 -2.10
N ILE A 221 15.37 8.75 -2.15
CA ILE A 221 13.98 8.65 -1.64
C ILE A 221 13.16 7.66 -2.44
N LEU A 222 13.32 7.63 -3.76
CA LEU A 222 12.66 6.65 -4.61
C LEU A 222 13.08 5.22 -4.23
N GLY A 223 14.38 4.99 -4.00
CA GLY A 223 14.87 3.70 -3.48
C GLY A 223 14.29 3.36 -2.10
N MET A 224 14.24 4.35 -1.19
CA MET A 224 13.67 4.18 0.15
C MET A 224 12.17 3.86 0.10
N TRP A 225 11.41 4.47 -0.81
CA TRP A 225 9.99 4.19 -1.02
C TRP A 225 9.73 2.75 -1.48
N PHE A 226 10.52 2.25 -2.43
CA PHE A 226 10.41 0.85 -2.85
C PHE A 226 10.86 -0.13 -1.75
N LEU A 227 11.87 0.23 -0.96
CA LEU A 227 12.28 -0.57 0.20
C LEU A 227 11.18 -0.66 1.26
N THR A 228 10.48 0.46 1.48
CA THR A 228 9.32 0.56 2.39
C THR A 228 8.20 -0.40 1.93
N GLN A 229 7.91 -0.43 0.62
CA GLN A 229 6.96 -1.38 0.04
C GLN A 229 7.41 -2.83 0.21
N ALA A 230 8.67 -3.14 -0.10
CA ALA A 230 9.20 -4.50 0.03
C ALA A 230 9.09 -5.02 1.47
N ALA A 231 9.46 -4.20 2.46
CA ALA A 231 9.31 -4.54 3.86
C ALA A 231 7.83 -4.74 4.25
N ALA A 232 6.95 -3.85 3.79
CA ALA A 232 5.52 -3.93 4.07
C ALA A 232 4.85 -5.18 3.48
N PHE A 233 5.21 -5.59 2.26
CA PHE A 233 4.66 -6.81 1.65
C PHE A 233 5.08 -8.08 2.39
N LEU A 234 6.33 -8.14 2.90
CA LEU A 234 6.77 -9.27 3.74
C LEU A 234 6.04 -9.32 5.08
N LEU A 235 5.94 -8.17 5.76
CA LEU A 235 5.18 -8.07 7.00
C LEU A 235 3.69 -8.38 6.77
N GLY A 236 3.13 -7.95 5.64
CA GLY A 236 1.78 -8.29 5.19
C GLY A 236 1.61 -9.79 4.96
N GLY A 237 2.57 -10.45 4.33
CA GLY A 237 2.60 -11.90 4.18
C GLY A 237 2.62 -12.61 5.53
N TYR A 238 3.43 -12.13 6.48
CA TYR A 238 3.43 -12.64 7.86
C TYR A 238 2.07 -12.46 8.54
N VAL A 239 1.44 -11.28 8.42
CA VAL A 239 0.08 -11.03 8.95
C VAL A 239 -0.95 -11.98 8.32
N ALA A 240 -0.82 -12.27 7.03
CA ALA A 240 -1.71 -13.19 6.33
C ALA A 240 -1.63 -14.63 6.87
N THR A 241 -0.48 -15.04 7.43
CA THR A 241 -0.35 -16.37 8.07
C THR A 241 -1.29 -16.55 9.27
N PHE A 242 -1.73 -15.47 9.92
CA PHE A 242 -2.73 -15.55 10.98
C PHE A 242 -4.12 -15.94 10.48
N THR A 243 -4.38 -15.77 9.18
CA THR A 243 -5.61 -16.24 8.52
C THR A 243 -5.43 -17.56 7.79
N ALA A 244 -4.23 -18.15 7.84
CA ALA A 244 -3.97 -19.42 7.17
C ALA A 244 -4.72 -20.54 7.90
N VAL A 245 -5.65 -21.16 7.20
CA VAL A 245 -6.37 -22.33 7.66
C VAL A 245 -5.62 -23.58 7.18
N PRO A 246 -5.36 -24.58 8.04
CA PRO A 246 -4.76 -25.84 7.62
C PRO A 246 -5.61 -26.55 6.56
N ASP A 247 -4.97 -27.23 5.60
CA ASP A 247 -5.65 -27.91 4.47
C ASP A 247 -6.71 -28.94 4.92
N ASN A 248 -6.61 -29.44 6.16
CA ASN A 248 -7.56 -30.39 6.73
C ASN A 248 -8.89 -29.76 7.18
N ILE A 249 -8.98 -28.43 7.27
CA ILE A 249 -10.21 -27.74 7.70
C ILE A 249 -10.83 -27.08 6.46
N THR A 250 -11.87 -27.72 5.94
CA THR A 250 -12.62 -27.23 4.78
C THR A 250 -14.02 -26.72 5.14
N ASP A 251 -14.47 -26.90 6.38
CA ASP A 251 -15.79 -26.46 6.83
C ASP A 251 -15.81 -24.93 6.98
N PRO A 252 -16.64 -24.20 6.21
CA PRO A 252 -16.75 -22.76 6.33
C PRO A 252 -17.12 -22.28 7.74
N LEU A 253 -17.83 -23.08 8.52
CA LEU A 253 -18.17 -22.76 9.92
C LEU A 253 -16.95 -22.72 10.84
N GLU A 254 -15.91 -23.50 10.52
CA GLU A 254 -14.65 -23.51 11.28
C GLU A 254 -13.69 -22.43 10.78
N THR A 255 -13.71 -22.10 9.48
CA THR A 255 -12.84 -21.07 8.91
C THR A 255 -13.33 -19.65 9.18
N LEU A 256 -14.65 -19.44 9.26
CA LEU A 256 -15.26 -18.12 9.44
C LEU A 256 -14.77 -17.38 10.70
N PRO A 257 -14.72 -18.01 11.89
CA PRO A 257 -14.23 -17.35 13.10
C PRO A 257 -12.76 -16.95 13.00
N VAL A 258 -11.93 -17.73 12.29
CA VAL A 258 -10.50 -17.42 12.09
C VAL A 258 -10.36 -16.13 11.29
N TYR A 259 -11.02 -16.05 10.13
CA TYR A 259 -10.98 -14.85 9.29
C TYR A 259 -11.55 -13.63 10.00
N THR A 260 -12.75 -13.75 10.57
CA THR A 260 -13.45 -12.62 11.21
C THR A 260 -12.70 -12.07 12.42
N ASN A 261 -12.07 -12.93 13.24
CA ASN A 261 -11.26 -12.49 14.38
C ASN A 261 -10.05 -11.68 13.93
N VAL A 262 -9.34 -12.16 12.91
CA VAL A 262 -8.15 -11.48 12.37
C VAL A 262 -8.53 -10.18 11.67
N PHE A 263 -9.58 -10.17 10.84
CA PHE A 263 -10.07 -8.94 10.21
C PHE A 263 -10.56 -7.92 11.24
N GLY A 264 -11.23 -8.36 12.30
CA GLY A 264 -11.63 -7.48 13.41
C GLY A 264 -10.43 -6.85 14.09
N LYS A 265 -9.39 -7.64 14.42
CA LYS A 265 -8.13 -7.14 14.98
C LYS A 265 -7.42 -6.16 14.04
N ILE A 266 -7.28 -6.52 12.77
CA ILE A 266 -6.67 -5.64 11.75
C ILE A 266 -7.46 -4.34 11.65
N GLY A 267 -8.79 -4.42 11.55
CA GLY A 267 -9.67 -3.26 11.45
C GLY A 267 -9.56 -2.31 12.65
N LEU A 268 -9.59 -2.85 13.87
CA LEU A 268 -9.47 -2.08 15.11
C LEU A 268 -8.07 -1.47 15.30
N VAL A 269 -7.00 -2.23 15.03
CA VAL A 269 -5.63 -1.71 15.08
C VAL A 269 -5.46 -0.59 14.06
N THR A 270 -5.95 -0.79 12.83
CA THR A 270 -5.91 0.22 11.77
C THR A 270 -6.72 1.47 12.15
N LEU A 271 -7.87 1.30 12.82
CA LEU A 271 -8.65 2.43 13.33
C LEU A 271 -7.85 3.23 14.36
N GLY A 272 -7.18 2.54 15.28
CA GLY A 272 -6.28 3.17 16.25
C GLY A 272 -5.16 3.96 15.56
N VAL A 273 -4.53 3.38 14.54
CA VAL A 273 -3.51 4.08 13.72
C VAL A 273 -4.12 5.30 13.03
N ALA A 274 -5.29 5.19 12.41
CA ALA A 274 -5.97 6.31 11.77
C ALA A 274 -6.30 7.45 12.75
N VAL A 275 -6.69 7.12 13.98
CA VAL A 275 -6.92 8.13 15.04
C VAL A 275 -5.60 8.80 15.44
N VAL A 276 -4.51 8.05 15.62
CA VAL A 276 -3.19 8.63 15.90
C VAL A 276 -2.74 9.55 14.76
N MET A 277 -2.89 9.12 13.51
CA MET A 277 -2.59 9.94 12.33
C MET A 277 -3.41 11.23 12.33
N LEU A 278 -4.71 11.15 12.63
CA LEU A 278 -5.60 12.32 12.72
C LEU A 278 -5.10 13.33 13.77
N LEU A 279 -4.66 12.85 14.93
CA LEU A 279 -4.08 13.69 15.99
C LEU A 279 -2.74 14.31 15.58
N MET A 280 -1.96 13.63 14.73
CA MET A 280 -0.69 14.12 14.19
C MET A 280 -0.85 15.12 13.05
N VAL A 281 -1.99 15.15 12.34
CA VAL A 281 -2.26 16.10 11.23
C VAL A 281 -1.91 17.56 11.56
N PRO A 282 -2.40 18.19 12.64
CA PRO A 282 -2.11 19.60 12.92
C PRO A 282 -0.61 19.84 13.14
N TRP A 283 0.11 18.88 13.70
CA TRP A 283 1.54 18.97 13.94
C TRP A 283 2.34 18.83 12.64
N LEU A 284 2.02 17.83 11.81
CA LEU A 284 2.64 17.63 10.49
C LEU A 284 2.41 18.84 9.58
N LYS A 285 1.19 19.41 9.59
CA LYS A 285 0.89 20.66 8.86
C LYS A 285 1.79 21.82 9.28
N ARG A 286 1.97 22.02 10.58
CA ARG A 286 2.85 23.09 11.12
C ARG A 286 4.30 22.90 10.70
N MET A 287 4.79 21.66 10.68
CA MET A 287 6.15 21.35 10.22
C MET A 287 6.36 21.65 8.74
N ILE A 288 5.39 21.30 7.88
CA ILE A 288 5.43 21.62 6.45
C ILE A 288 5.42 23.14 6.23
N ALA A 289 4.62 23.87 7.02
CA ALA A 289 4.47 25.32 6.91
C ALA A 289 5.60 26.13 7.59
N THR A 290 6.69 25.49 8.03
CA THR A 290 7.83 26.21 8.64
C THR A 290 8.43 27.16 7.59
N PRO A 291 8.51 28.48 7.85
CA PRO A 291 9.13 29.43 6.93
C PRO A 291 10.58 29.04 6.65
N GLU A 292 11.07 29.25 5.42
CA GLU A 292 12.49 29.07 5.11
C GLU A 292 13.30 30.02 6.00
N SER A 293 14.29 29.49 6.73
CA SER A 293 15.24 30.34 7.43
C SER A 293 16.12 30.98 6.36
N HIS A 294 15.97 32.29 6.16
CA HIS A 294 16.90 33.12 5.38
C HIS A 294 18.34 32.97 5.89
#